data_AF-A0A933P1S9-F1
#
_entry.id   AF-A0A933P1S9-F1
#
_cell.length_a   1.000
_cell.length_b   1.000
_cell.length_c   1.000
_cell.angle_alpha   90.00
_cell.angle_beta   90.00
_cell.angle_gamma   90.00
#
_symmetry.space_group_name_H-M   'P 1'
#
loop_
_entity.id
_entity.type
_entity.pdbx_description
1 polymer ?
#
loop_
_entity_poly.entity_id
_entity_poly.type
_entity_poly.pdbx_seq_one_letter_code
_entity_poly.pdbx_strand_id
1 'polypeptide(L)'
;MKVGTVALVIGYPEQKASLIEFLSDDREIAIFEAAVLSGEIKPLDVVYLVRNQIKKEDEEFGNYIEELLCRPFVKPEIQEHAVKWLKSKIRVEKYKKAETEAAQVIAGYAFKLFLENPDRKDYFLAGSAAQVRIRVFTLPIVEQTENTPISNAA
;
A
#
# COMPACT_ATOMS: atom_id res chain seq x y z
N MET A 1 15.70 17.44 -5.86
CA MET A 1 15.90 16.10 -5.30
C MET A 1 14.53 15.46 -5.18
N LYS A 2 14.28 14.26 -5.72
CA LYS A 2 12.98 13.59 -5.50
C LYS A 2 13.02 12.95 -4.11
N VAL A 3 12.03 13.25 -3.29
CA VAL A 3 11.88 12.74 -1.92
C VAL A 3 10.77 11.72 -1.95
N GLY A 4 11.06 10.47 -1.56
CA GLY A 4 10.03 9.44 -1.40
C GLY A 4 9.25 9.65 -0.11
N THR A 5 7.99 9.21 -0.06
CA THR A 5 7.16 9.27 1.15
C THR A 5 6.90 7.84 1.65
N VAL A 6 7.06 7.64 2.96
CA VAL A 6 6.61 6.43 3.65
C VAL A 6 5.60 6.85 4.72
N ALA A 7 4.37 6.39 4.58
CA ALA A 7 3.34 6.56 5.59
C ALA A 7 3.32 5.37 6.55
N LEU A 8 3.22 5.64 7.84
CA LEU A 8 3.00 4.66 8.90
C LEU A 8 1.55 4.74 9.35
N VAL A 9 0.90 3.59 9.43
CA VAL A 9 -0.44 3.45 10.01
C VAL A 9 -0.30 2.79 11.37
N ILE A 10 -0.57 3.55 12.42
CA ILE A 10 -0.40 3.15 13.81
C ILE A 10 -1.75 2.85 14.43
N GLY A 11 -1.86 1.68 15.05
CA GLY A 11 -2.98 1.29 15.90
C GLY A 11 -2.60 1.32 17.38
N TYR A 12 -3.62 1.29 18.23
CA TYR A 12 -3.45 1.14 19.67
C TYR A 12 -4.25 -0.06 20.21
N PRO A 13 -4.00 -1.29 19.72
CA PRO A 13 -4.57 -2.47 20.35
C PRO A 13 -4.13 -2.53 21.81
N GLU A 14 -5.08 -2.71 22.72
CA GLU A 14 -4.80 -2.81 24.16
C GLU A 14 -3.96 -1.63 24.72
N GLN A 15 -4.19 -0.42 24.18
CA GLN A 15 -3.49 0.82 24.56
C GLN A 15 -1.98 0.85 24.23
N LYS A 16 -1.46 -0.15 23.52
CA LYS A 16 -0.06 -0.18 23.08
C LYS A 16 0.04 0.17 21.60
N ALA A 17 0.88 1.17 21.29
CA ALA A 17 1.15 1.53 19.90
C ALA A 17 1.74 0.33 19.12
N SER A 18 1.13 0.01 17.99
CA SER A 18 1.60 -1.01 17.05
C SER A 18 1.57 -0.46 15.62
N LEU A 19 2.58 -0.82 14.82
CA LEU A 19 2.57 -0.55 13.38
C LEU A 19 1.63 -1.57 12.72
N ILE A 20 0.48 -1.10 12.23
CA ILE A 20 -0.49 -1.93 11.50
C ILE A 20 0.02 -2.17 10.08
N GLU A 21 0.36 -1.08 9.37
CA GLU A 21 0.83 -1.14 7.99
C GLU A 21 1.72 0.07 7.68
N PHE A 22 2.54 -0.07 6.63
CA PHE A 22 3.22 1.05 5.99
C PHE A 22 2.79 1.15 4.52
N LEU A 23 2.69 2.38 4.02
CA LEU A 23 2.41 2.66 2.61
C LEU A 23 3.59 3.44 2.03
N SER A 24 4.08 3.03 0.87
CA SER A 24 5.17 3.71 0.15
C SER A 24 4.74 4.28 -1.20
N ASP A 25 3.56 3.92 -1.68
CA ASP A 25 2.99 4.45 -2.93
C ASP A 25 2.21 5.74 -2.64
N ASP A 26 2.58 6.83 -3.30
CA ASP A 26 1.97 8.15 -3.09
C ASP A 26 0.45 8.15 -3.36
N ARG A 27 -0.04 7.32 -4.29
CA ARG A 27 -1.48 7.20 -4.58
C ARG A 27 -2.18 6.46 -3.46
N GLU A 28 -1.62 5.35 -2.98
CA GLU A 28 -2.17 4.63 -1.82
C GLU A 28 -2.21 5.53 -0.58
N ILE A 29 -1.16 6.32 -0.34
CA ILE A 29 -1.10 7.31 0.75
C ILE A 29 -2.22 8.35 0.60
N ALA A 30 -2.42 8.89 -0.60
CA ALA A 30 -3.46 9.89 -0.85
C ALA A 30 -4.88 9.31 -0.68
N ILE A 31 -5.11 8.07 -1.13
CA ILE A 31 -6.39 7.36 -0.96
C ILE A 31 -6.66 7.12 0.53
N PHE A 32 -5.65 6.64 1.26
CA PHE A 32 -5.75 6.42 2.70
C PHE A 32 -6.06 7.73 3.45
N GLU A 33 -5.33 8.80 3.14
CA GLU A 33 -5.53 10.11 3.75
C GLU A 33 -6.94 10.64 3.49
N ALA A 34 -7.44 10.51 2.26
CA ALA A 34 -8.80 10.89 1.91
C ALA A 34 -9.84 10.08 2.70
N ALA A 35 -9.65 8.77 2.86
CA ALA A 35 -10.54 7.90 3.62
C ALA A 35 -10.53 8.24 5.13
N VAL A 36 -9.37 8.59 5.69
CA VAL A 36 -9.27 9.09 7.06
C VAL A 36 -10.03 10.41 7.22
N LEU A 37 -9.85 11.35 6.28
CA LEU A 37 -10.51 12.66 6.32
C LEU A 37 -12.03 12.57 6.14
N SER A 38 -12.52 11.58 5.40
CA SER A 38 -13.96 11.34 5.23
C SER A 38 -14.61 10.64 6.42
N GLY A 39 -13.84 10.26 7.44
CA GLY A 39 -14.34 9.55 8.62
C GLY A 39 -14.66 8.07 8.37
N GLU A 40 -14.00 7.45 7.40
CA GLU A 40 -14.16 6.01 7.13
C GLU A 40 -13.72 5.19 8.36
N ILE A 41 -14.50 4.17 8.72
CA ILE A 41 -14.23 3.36 9.93
C ILE A 41 -12.99 2.48 9.72
N LYS A 42 -12.80 2.00 8.48
CA LYS A 42 -11.66 1.18 8.08
C LYS A 42 -10.96 1.76 6.83
N PRO A 43 -10.18 2.84 6.97
CA PRO A 43 -9.54 3.51 5.83
C PRO A 43 -8.57 2.59 5.04
N LEU A 44 -7.96 1.61 5.71
CA LEU A 44 -7.10 0.60 5.06
C LEU A 44 -7.87 -0.29 4.08
N ASP A 45 -9.14 -0.60 4.36
CA ASP A 45 -9.93 -1.46 3.48
C ASP A 45 -10.13 -0.82 2.09
N VAL A 46 -10.21 0.52 2.04
CA VAL A 46 -10.28 1.28 0.78
C VAL A 46 -8.99 1.11 -0.03
N VAL A 47 -7.82 1.15 0.62
CA VAL A 47 -6.53 0.92 -0.02
C VAL A 47 -6.44 -0.53 -0.52
N TYR A 48 -6.83 -1.50 0.30
CA TYR A 48 -6.83 -2.91 -0.07
C TYR A 48 -7.73 -3.20 -1.26
N LEU A 49 -8.91 -2.58 -1.32
CA LEU A 49 -9.82 -2.73 -2.44
C LEU A 49 -9.16 -2.26 -3.74
N VAL A 50 -8.55 -1.07 -3.74
CA VAL A 50 -7.85 -0.53 -4.92
C VAL A 50 -6.65 -1.41 -5.30
N ARG A 51 -5.85 -1.84 -4.32
CA ARG A 51 -4.70 -2.72 -4.54
C ARG A 51 -5.12 -4.06 -5.17
N ASN A 52 -6.21 -4.65 -4.67
CA ASN A 52 -6.77 -5.89 -5.21
C ASN A 52 -7.31 -5.72 -6.63
N GLN A 53 -7.99 -4.61 -6.91
CA GLN A 53 -8.50 -4.30 -8.24
C GLN A 53 -7.37 -4.17 -9.26
N ILE A 54 -6.31 -3.40 -8.93
CA ILE A 54 -5.13 -3.27 -9.79
C ILE A 54 -4.48 -4.62 -10.05
N LYS A 55 -4.29 -5.43 -8.99
CA LYS A 55 -3.71 -6.76 -9.11
C LYS A 55 -4.53 -7.65 -10.05
N LYS A 56 -5.85 -7.63 -9.90
CA LYS A 56 -6.76 -8.39 -10.76
C LYS A 56 -6.67 -7.94 -12.22
N GLU A 57 -6.67 -6.64 -12.48
CA GLU A 57 -6.51 -6.09 -13.83
C GLU A 57 -5.16 -6.49 -14.46
N ASP A 58 -4.07 -6.43 -13.70
CA ASP A 58 -2.73 -6.84 -14.14
C ASP A 58 -2.61 -8.36 -14.41
N GLU A 59 -3.36 -9.17 -13.68
CA GLU A 59 -3.46 -10.62 -13.89
C GLU A 59 -4.30 -10.95 -15.12
N GLU A 60 -5.49 -10.35 -15.26
CA GLU A 60 -6.37 -10.52 -16.43
C GLU A 60 -5.67 -10.09 -17.72
N PHE A 61 -4.97 -8.95 -17.70
CA PHE A 61 -4.20 -8.49 -18.85
C PHE A 61 -3.00 -9.41 -19.14
N GLY A 62 -2.34 -9.93 -18.10
CA GLY A 62 -1.29 -10.94 -18.26
C GLY A 62 -1.79 -12.19 -18.97
N ASN A 63 -2.93 -12.73 -18.53
CA ASN A 63 -3.57 -13.90 -19.14
C ASN A 63 -3.94 -13.64 -20.60
N TYR A 64 -4.48 -12.45 -20.90
CA TYR A 64 -4.79 -12.05 -22.26
C TYR A 64 -3.54 -12.04 -23.16
N ILE A 65 -2.43 -11.48 -22.68
CA ILE A 65 -1.16 -11.45 -23.43
C ILE A 65 -0.60 -12.85 -23.66
N GLU A 66 -0.67 -13.72 -22.66
CA GLU A 66 -0.23 -15.11 -22.79
C GLU A 66 -1.08 -15.87 -23.81
N GLU A 67 -2.41 -15.74 -23.73
CA GLU A 67 -3.33 -16.34 -24.70
C GLU A 67 -3.06 -15.80 -26.12
N LEU A 68 -2.85 -14.49 -26.24
CA LEU A 68 -2.51 -13.86 -27.52
C LEU A 68 -1.24 -14.47 -28.10
N LEU A 69 -0.18 -14.63 -27.30
CA LEU A 69 1.08 -15.24 -27.76
C LEU A 69 0.95 -16.73 -28.11
N CYS A 70 -0.02 -17.44 -27.55
CA CYS A 70 -0.29 -18.85 -27.87
C CYS A 70 -1.11 -19.04 -29.15
N ARG A 71 -1.74 -17.98 -29.68
CA ARG A 71 -2.57 -18.09 -30.89
C ARG A 71 -1.69 -18.22 -32.15
N PRO A 72 -2.09 -19.06 -33.11
CA PRO A 72 -1.41 -19.12 -34.40
C PRO A 72 -1.69 -17.84 -35.20
N PHE A 73 -0.72 -17.42 -36.02
CA PHE A 73 -0.82 -16.30 -36.97
C PHE A 73 -1.04 -14.89 -36.38
N VAL A 74 -0.50 -14.62 -35.18
CA VAL A 74 -0.43 -13.25 -34.67
C VAL A 74 0.57 -12.43 -35.50
N LYS A 75 0.21 -11.18 -35.81
CA LYS A 75 1.12 -10.26 -36.52
C LYS A 75 2.43 -10.12 -35.75
N PRO A 76 3.61 -10.16 -36.40
CA PRO A 76 4.91 -10.06 -35.73
C PRO A 76 5.05 -8.83 -34.82
N GLU A 77 4.50 -7.69 -35.24
CA GLU A 77 4.46 -6.45 -34.46
C GLU A 77 3.75 -6.65 -33.10
N ILE A 78 2.59 -7.31 -33.12
CA ILE A 78 1.79 -7.57 -31.92
C ILE A 78 2.53 -8.52 -30.97
N GLN A 79 3.20 -9.54 -31.51
CA GLN A 79 4.04 -10.44 -30.72
C GLN A 79 5.22 -9.70 -30.08
N GLU A 80 5.88 -8.81 -30.82
CA GLU A 80 6.99 -8.02 -30.30
C GLU A 80 6.54 -7.10 -29.16
N HIS A 81 5.40 -6.42 -29.33
CA HIS A 81 4.80 -5.58 -28.28
C HIS A 81 4.43 -6.39 -27.03
N ALA A 82 3.82 -7.56 -27.20
CA ALA A 82 3.48 -8.47 -26.10
C ALA A 82 4.73 -8.92 -25.32
N VAL A 83 5.80 -9.31 -26.03
CA VAL A 83 7.08 -9.70 -25.39
C VAL A 83 7.75 -8.52 -24.68
N LYS A 84 7.72 -7.32 -25.28
CA LYS A 84 8.24 -6.10 -24.63
C LYS A 84 7.47 -5.80 -23.35
N TRP A 85 6.15 -5.93 -23.37
CA TRP A 85 5.32 -5.73 -22.18
C TRP A 85 5.65 -6.74 -21.08
N LEU A 86 5.75 -8.05 -21.39
CA LEU A 86 6.13 -9.08 -20.41
C LEU A 86 7.49 -8.79 -19.76
N LYS A 87 8.49 -8.41 -20.56
CA LYS A 87 9.81 -8.01 -20.04
C LYS A 87 9.73 -6.79 -19.13
N SER A 88 8.87 -5.83 -19.48
CA SER A 88 8.63 -4.63 -18.67
C SER A 88 7.97 -5.00 -17.34
N LYS A 89 6.93 -5.85 -17.34
CA LYS A 89 6.24 -6.32 -16.14
C LYS A 89 7.22 -6.96 -15.15
N ILE A 90 8.03 -7.93 -15.59
CA ILE A 90 9.04 -8.60 -14.75
C ILE A 90 10.01 -7.59 -14.14
N ARG A 91 10.45 -6.61 -14.94
CA ARG A 91 11.38 -5.57 -14.46
C ARG A 91 10.73 -4.68 -13.40
N VAL A 92 9.49 -4.25 -13.63
CA VAL A 92 8.72 -3.43 -12.68
C VAL A 92 8.49 -4.19 -11.37
N GLU A 93 8.10 -5.46 -11.42
CA GLU A 93 7.93 -6.30 -10.23
C GLU A 93 9.22 -6.41 -9.41
N LYS A 94 10.37 -6.55 -10.08
CA LYS A 94 11.67 -6.60 -9.40
C LYS A 94 12.00 -5.29 -8.69
N TYR A 95 11.72 -4.14 -9.31
CA TYR A 95 11.90 -2.84 -8.66
C TYR A 95 10.91 -2.63 -7.51
N LYS A 96 9.63 -2.95 -7.71
CA LYS A 96 8.60 -2.86 -6.66
C LYS A 96 8.99 -3.69 -5.44
N LYS A 97 9.51 -4.91 -5.63
CA LYS A 97 9.97 -5.75 -4.52
C LYS A 97 11.10 -5.08 -3.73
N ALA A 98 12.12 -4.57 -4.42
CA ALA A 98 13.23 -3.87 -3.76
C ALA A 98 12.77 -2.60 -3.04
N GLU A 99 11.82 -1.87 -3.63
CA GLU A 99 11.19 -0.70 -3.02
C GLU A 99 10.41 -1.06 -1.75
N THR A 100 9.60 -2.12 -1.77
CA THR A 100 8.84 -2.59 -0.61
C THR A 100 9.78 -3.03 0.52
N GLU A 101 10.86 -3.75 0.21
CA GLU A 101 11.86 -4.15 1.20
C GLU A 101 12.55 -2.93 1.83
N ALA A 102 12.94 -1.94 1.02
CA ALA A 102 13.51 -0.70 1.53
C ALA A 102 12.51 0.09 2.39
N ALA A 103 11.27 0.21 1.94
CA ALA A 103 10.19 0.87 2.66
C ALA A 103 9.91 0.19 4.00
N GLN A 104 9.94 -1.14 4.08
CA GLN A 104 9.77 -1.89 5.32
C GLN A 104 10.87 -1.58 6.34
N VAL A 105 12.13 -1.52 5.90
CA VAL A 105 13.26 -1.15 6.78
C VAL A 105 13.10 0.28 7.30
N ILE A 106 12.76 1.21 6.41
CA ILE A 106 12.51 2.61 6.76
C ILE A 106 11.35 2.71 7.76
N ALA A 107 10.26 1.99 7.50
CA ALA A 107 9.08 1.99 8.36
C ALA A 107 9.39 1.43 9.76
N GLY A 108 10.15 0.34 9.84
CA GLY A 108 10.57 -0.23 11.12
C GLY A 108 11.45 0.72 11.93
N TYR A 109 12.34 1.47 11.27
CA TYR A 109 13.14 2.49 11.95
C TYR A 109 12.31 3.70 12.37
N ALA A 110 11.47 4.21 11.48
CA ALA A 110 10.57 5.33 11.74
C ALA A 110 9.56 5.03 12.87
N PHE A 111 9.10 3.78 12.98
CA PHE A 111 8.24 3.36 14.08
C PHE A 111 8.96 3.39 15.43
N LYS A 112 10.24 2.99 15.50
CA LYS A 112 11.03 3.12 16.74
C LYS A 112 11.15 4.59 17.17
N LEU A 113 11.42 5.49 16.23
CA LEU A 113 11.46 6.93 16.51
C LEU A 113 10.11 7.48 16.98
N PHE A 114 9.01 6.97 16.42
CA PHE A 114 7.67 7.33 16.87
C PHE A 114 7.41 6.87 18.33
N LEU A 115 7.90 5.68 18.73
CA LEU A 115 7.77 5.24 20.12
C LEU A 115 8.54 6.13 21.10
N GLU A 116 9.67 6.71 20.67
CA GLU A 116 10.45 7.67 21.46
C GLU A 116 9.78 9.05 21.52
N ASN A 117 9.14 9.48 20.43
CA ASN A 117 8.46 10.76 20.34
C ASN A 117 7.15 10.67 19.52
N PRO A 118 6.02 10.34 20.18
CA PRO A 118 4.73 10.14 19.51
C PRO A 118 4.13 11.39 18.86
N ASP A 119 4.54 12.59 19.29
CA ASP A 119 4.04 13.85 18.73
C ASP A 119 4.60 14.12 17.32
N ARG A 120 5.66 13.41 16.94
CA ARG A 120 6.34 13.58 15.65
C ARG A 120 5.61 12.83 14.53
N LYS A 121 4.58 13.47 13.96
CA LYS A 121 3.73 12.87 12.92
C LYS A 121 4.14 13.14 11.47
N ASP A 122 4.96 14.15 11.20
CA ASP A 122 5.48 14.43 9.85
C ASP A 122 6.93 14.92 9.96
N TYR A 123 7.86 14.20 9.34
CA TYR A 123 9.28 14.52 9.43
C TYR A 123 10.07 13.89 8.29
N PHE A 124 11.33 14.29 8.14
CA PHE A 124 12.24 13.69 7.17
C PHE A 124 13.27 12.81 7.86
N LEU A 125 13.54 11.66 7.23
CA LEU A 125 14.73 10.86 7.45
C LEU A 125 15.73 11.17 6.34
N ALA A 126 16.93 11.59 6.72
CA ALA A 126 18.02 11.84 5.79
C ALA A 126 19.06 10.73 5.93
N GLY A 127 19.34 10.05 4.83
CA GLY A 127 20.50 9.18 4.67
C GLY A 127 21.62 9.88 3.89
N SER A 128 22.74 9.18 3.70
CA SER A 128 23.90 9.70 2.95
C SER A 128 23.60 9.99 1.49
N ALA A 129 22.61 9.32 0.89
CA ALA A 129 22.29 9.39 -0.54
C ALA A 129 20.86 9.84 -0.85
N ALA A 130 19.96 9.88 0.15
CA ALA A 130 18.54 10.12 -0.07
C ALA A 130 17.86 10.76 1.15
N GLN A 131 16.76 11.47 0.88
CA GLN A 131 15.85 11.98 1.89
C GLN A 131 14.49 11.33 1.69
N VAL A 132 13.85 10.91 2.78
CA VAL A 132 12.54 10.25 2.79
C VAL A 132 11.64 10.99 3.77
N ARG A 133 10.43 11.36 3.33
CA ARG A 133 9.40 11.93 4.19
C ARG A 133 8.65 10.81 4.89
N ILE A 134 8.51 10.92 6.21
CA ILE A 134 7.73 10.02 7.04
C ILE A 134 6.46 10.76 7.46
N ARG A 135 5.31 10.11 7.24
CA ARG A 135 4.01 10.59 7.72
C ARG A 135 3.40 9.54 8.62
N VAL A 136 2.88 9.92 9.78
CA VAL A 136 2.30 8.99 10.75
C VAL A 136 0.83 9.26 10.90
N PHE A 137 0.02 8.24 10.63
CA PHE A 137 -1.42 8.26 10.81
C PHE A 137 -1.78 7.37 11.99
N THR A 138 -2.44 7.95 12.98
CA THR A 138 -2.92 7.25 14.17
C THR A 138 -4.40 6.92 13.99
N LEU A 139 -4.76 5.63 13.95
CA LEU A 139 -6.15 5.21 13.89
C LEU A 139 -6.78 5.21 15.30
N PRO A 140 -8.02 5.70 15.45
CA PRO A 140 -8.74 5.61 16.72
C PRO A 140 -9.00 4.16 17.10
N ILE A 141 -9.03 3.87 18.41
CA ILE A 141 -9.45 2.57 18.93
C ILE A 141 -10.94 2.43 18.62
N VAL A 142 -11.29 1.64 17.62
CA VAL A 142 -12.68 1.25 17.38
C VAL A 142 -12.98 0.12 18.37
N GLU A 143 -13.57 0.45 19.51
CA GLU A 143 -14.22 -0.55 20.36
C GLU A 143 -15.29 -1.23 19.50
N GLN A 144 -15.12 -2.53 19.24
CA GLN A 144 -16.13 -3.32 18.58
C GLN A 144 -17.31 -3.44 19.55
N THR A 145 -18.27 -2.51 19.49
CA THR A 145 -19.60 -2.77 20.03
C THR A 145 -20.23 -3.87 19.19
N GLU A 146 -20.03 -5.11 19.63
CA GLU A 146 -20.78 -6.27 19.16
C GLU A 146 -22.28 -5.95 19.25
N ASN A 147 -22.95 -6.09 18.10
CA ASN A 147 -24.39 -5.98 17.98
C ASN A 147 -25.06 -6.91 18.99
N THR A 148 -25.76 -6.34 19.96
CA THR A 148 -26.73 -7.08 20.78
C THR A 148 -27.84 -7.55 19.84
N PRO A 149 -28.10 -8.86 19.70
CA PRO A 149 -29.28 -9.30 18.96
C PRO A 149 -30.50 -8.92 19.79
N ILE A 150 -31.31 -7.99 19.27
CA ILE A 150 -32.65 -7.73 19.81
C ILE A 150 -33.46 -9.00 19.56
N SER A 151 -33.58 -9.81 20.60
CA SER A 151 -34.53 -10.91 20.71
C SER A 151 -35.95 -10.32 20.72
N ASN A 152 -36.57 -10.19 19.55
CA ASN A 152 -38.01 -9.96 19.45
C ASN A 152 -38.73 -11.27 19.77
N ALA A 153 -39.01 -11.48 21.05
CA ALA A 153 -40.09 -12.35 21.50
C ALA A 153 -41.31 -11.46 21.77
N ALA A 154 -42.32 -11.56 20.90
CA ALA A 154 -43.71 -11.21 21.18
C ALA A 154 -44.61 -12.01 20.24
#